data_AF-S8DKV3-F1
#
_entry.id   AF-S8DKV3-F1
#
_cell.length_a   1.000
_cell.length_b   1.000
_cell.length_c   1.000
_cell.angle_alpha   90.00
_cell.angle_beta   90.00
_cell.angle_gamma   90.00
#
_symmetry.space_group_name_H-M   'P 1'
#
loop_
_entity.id
_entity.type
_entity.pdbx_description
1 polymer ?
#
loop_
_entity_poly.entity_id
_entity_poly.type
_entity_poly.pdbx_seq_one_letter_code
_entity_poly.pdbx_strand_id
1 'polypeptide(L)'
;WQVLDFARLNHSTISFFDFSKPETASSRWNRVSLIASKVGKGLSMDAGAQKLAFQHWIEAIDPRHRYGHCLHYYYEEWCSSRSGQPFFYWLDLGDGREVDLKECPRWKLRQQRIKYLGPNEREQYEYVVAEGKILHKLTGKMLDTMNPAGSKWIFVLSTDRKLYIGRKMKGSFHHSSFLAGGATLASGRVDAQNGVLK
;
A
#
# COMPACT_ATOMS: atom_id res chain seq x y z
N TRP A 1 -15.54 9.74 -8.28
CA TRP A 1 -14.15 10.22 -8.23
C TRP A 1 -14.08 11.31 -7.18
N GLN A 2 -13.35 11.10 -6.08
CA GLN A 2 -13.30 12.08 -4.98
C GLN A 2 -12.33 13.21 -5.33
N VAL A 3 -12.74 14.45 -5.13
CA VAL A 3 -11.97 15.68 -5.41
C VAL A 3 -10.58 15.66 -4.76
N LEU A 4 -10.44 14.97 -3.61
CA LEU A 4 -9.18 14.79 -2.89
C LEU A 4 -8.15 13.95 -3.66
N ASP A 5 -8.59 12.91 -4.37
CA ASP A 5 -7.70 12.06 -5.17
C ASP A 5 -7.20 12.81 -6.40
N PHE A 6 -8.04 13.66 -7.00
CA PHE A 6 -7.65 14.52 -8.11
C PHE A 6 -6.67 15.62 -7.66
N ALA A 7 -6.92 16.26 -6.52
CA ALA A 7 -6.01 17.24 -5.93
C ALA A 7 -4.64 16.63 -5.58
N ARG A 8 -4.63 15.43 -4.99
CA ARG A 8 -3.37 14.70 -4.69
C ARG A 8 -2.65 14.24 -5.95
N LEU A 9 -3.36 13.75 -6.97
CA LEU A 9 -2.75 13.39 -8.26
C LEU A 9 -2.14 14.62 -8.94
N ASN A 10 -2.87 15.74 -8.95
CA ASN A 10 -2.38 17.01 -9.49
C ASN A 10 -1.14 17.49 -8.74
N HIS A 11 -1.15 17.44 -7.41
CA HIS A 11 -0.04 17.91 -6.58
C HIS A 11 1.13 16.91 -6.49
N SER A 12 1.03 15.67 -6.96
CA SER A 12 2.15 14.70 -6.89
C SER A 12 2.74 14.36 -8.25
N THR A 13 1.97 14.55 -9.33
CA THR A 13 2.30 14.03 -10.65
C THR A 13 2.25 15.09 -11.75
N ILE A 14 1.32 16.05 -11.66
CA ILE A 14 0.94 16.92 -12.80
C ILE A 14 1.54 18.32 -12.65
N SER A 15 1.50 18.89 -11.46
CA SER A 15 2.03 20.24 -11.16
C SER A 15 3.57 20.33 -11.26
N PHE A 16 4.27 19.22 -11.15
CA PHE A 16 5.74 19.20 -11.12
C PHE A 16 6.40 18.90 -12.45
N PHE A 17 5.64 18.39 -13.41
CA PHE A 17 6.16 18.04 -14.72
C PHE A 17 5.54 18.96 -15.77
N ASP A 18 6.15 20.13 -15.90
CA ASP A 18 5.86 21.10 -16.95
C ASP A 18 7.14 21.31 -17.78
N PHE A 19 7.10 20.91 -19.05
CA PHE A 19 8.22 21.13 -19.97
C PHE A 19 8.53 22.62 -20.18
N SER A 20 7.53 23.49 -19.99
CA SER A 20 7.67 24.94 -20.16
C SER A 20 8.18 25.65 -18.90
N LYS A 21 8.06 25.04 -17.72
CA LYS A 21 8.50 25.60 -16.43
C LYS A 21 9.20 24.54 -15.59
N PRO A 22 10.54 24.44 -15.67
CA PRO A 22 11.29 23.47 -14.87
C PRO A 22 11.12 23.72 -13.37
N GLU A 23 10.96 22.62 -12.63
CA GLU A 23 10.84 22.61 -11.17
C GLU A 23 12.11 23.21 -10.51
N THR A 24 11.96 24.05 -9.49
CA THR A 24 13.11 24.57 -8.74
C THR A 24 13.82 23.45 -8.00
N ALA A 25 15.12 23.62 -7.73
CA ALA A 25 15.90 22.63 -6.97
C ALA A 25 15.28 22.36 -5.58
N SER A 26 14.77 23.40 -4.90
CA SER A 26 14.10 23.26 -3.61
C SER A 26 12.83 22.43 -3.68
N SER A 27 11.98 22.63 -4.70
CA SER A 27 10.77 21.83 -4.92
C SER A 27 11.11 20.37 -5.18
N ARG A 28 12.13 20.10 -6.01
CA ARG A 28 12.63 18.74 -6.25
C ARG A 28 13.07 18.05 -4.96
N TRP A 29 13.85 18.73 -4.13
CA TRP A 29 14.31 18.19 -2.85
C TRP A 29 13.16 17.95 -1.86
N ASN A 30 12.22 18.88 -1.77
CA ASN A 30 11.02 18.71 -0.93
C ASN A 30 10.20 17.48 -1.37
N ARG A 31 10.01 17.29 -2.67
CA ARG A 31 9.29 16.14 -3.23
C ARG A 31 10.02 14.83 -2.95
N VAL A 32 11.33 14.76 -3.21
CA VAL A 32 12.14 13.56 -2.92
C VAL A 32 12.07 13.24 -1.42
N SER A 33 12.18 14.24 -0.56
CA SER A 33 12.10 14.06 0.90
C SER A 33 10.73 13.55 1.35
N LEU A 34 9.64 14.07 0.78
CA LEU A 34 8.28 13.61 1.07
C LEU A 34 8.10 12.15 0.67
N ILE A 35 8.54 11.75 -0.52
CA ILE A 35 8.44 10.35 -0.98
C ILE A 35 9.36 9.44 -0.15
N ALA A 36 10.59 9.88 0.12
CA ALA A 36 11.54 9.13 0.94
C ALA A 36 11.01 8.92 2.36
N SER A 37 10.33 9.90 2.96
CA SER A 37 9.77 9.75 4.31
C SER A 37 8.66 8.69 4.38
N LYS A 38 7.85 8.52 3.33
CA LYS A 38 6.82 7.45 3.26
C LYS A 38 7.43 6.05 3.32
N VAL A 39 8.57 5.85 2.67
CA VAL A 39 9.20 4.53 2.54
C VAL A 39 10.30 4.28 3.57
N GLY A 40 10.87 5.36 4.13
CA GLY A 40 12.05 5.33 4.99
C GLY A 40 11.76 5.51 6.47
N LYS A 41 10.54 5.85 6.89
CA LYS A 41 10.21 6.12 8.30
C LYS A 41 10.59 4.96 9.25
N GLY A 42 10.43 3.70 8.83
CA GLY A 42 10.86 2.56 9.64
C GLY A 42 12.38 2.51 9.84
N LEU A 43 13.14 2.79 8.77
CA LEU A 43 14.61 2.76 8.78
C LEU A 43 15.24 3.80 9.70
N SER A 44 14.56 4.94 9.92
CA SER A 44 15.06 5.96 10.83
C SER A 44 14.86 5.62 12.30
N MET A 45 14.03 4.61 12.62
CA MET A 45 13.68 4.26 14.00
C MET A 45 14.44 3.03 14.51
N ASP A 46 14.86 2.14 13.61
CA ASP A 46 15.52 0.89 13.97
C ASP A 46 16.58 0.52 12.92
N ALA A 47 17.82 0.28 13.36
CA ALA A 47 18.93 -0.07 12.48
C ALA A 47 18.77 -1.45 11.81
N GLY A 48 17.96 -2.35 12.40
CA GLY A 48 17.60 -3.65 11.84
C GLY A 48 16.39 -3.60 10.91
N ALA A 49 15.75 -2.44 10.72
CA ALA A 49 14.59 -2.31 9.85
C ALA A 49 14.93 -2.63 8.38
N GLN A 50 14.02 -3.33 7.71
CA GLN A 50 14.18 -3.73 6.31
C GLN A 50 13.34 -2.87 5.39
N LYS A 51 13.87 -2.61 4.19
CA LYS A 51 13.13 -1.96 3.10
C LYS A 51 12.13 -2.95 2.51
N LEU A 52 10.93 -2.44 2.20
CA LEU A 52 9.93 -3.20 1.47
C LEU A 52 10.41 -3.48 0.03
N ALA A 53 9.99 -4.64 -0.50
CA ALA A 53 10.23 -4.99 -1.90
C ALA A 53 9.57 -3.99 -2.86
N PHE A 54 10.06 -3.96 -4.11
CA PHE A 54 9.74 -2.88 -5.05
C PHE A 54 8.23 -2.62 -5.22
N GLN A 55 7.47 -3.71 -5.35
CA GLN A 55 6.04 -3.67 -5.61
C GLN A 55 5.27 -3.01 -4.46
N HIS A 56 5.73 -3.14 -3.21
CA HIS A 56 5.02 -2.60 -2.06
C HIS A 56 5.29 -1.10 -1.85
N TRP A 57 6.51 -0.62 -2.07
CA TRP A 57 6.78 0.80 -1.92
C TRP A 57 6.21 1.63 -3.06
N ILE A 58 6.18 1.12 -4.30
CA ILE A 58 5.55 1.84 -5.43
C ILE A 58 4.05 2.04 -5.21
N GLU A 59 3.37 1.06 -4.60
CA GLU A 59 1.97 1.17 -4.16
C GLU A 59 1.78 2.24 -3.05
N ALA A 60 2.71 2.31 -2.10
CA ALA A 60 2.63 3.26 -0.99
C ALA A 60 2.82 4.71 -1.44
N ILE A 61 3.63 4.93 -2.49
CA ILE A 61 3.87 6.27 -3.04
C ILE A 61 2.84 6.67 -4.10
N ASP A 62 2.17 5.72 -4.75
CA ASP A 62 1.08 5.97 -5.69
C ASP A 62 -0.10 6.63 -4.94
N PRO A 63 -0.51 7.86 -5.30
CA PRO A 63 -1.65 8.53 -4.67
C PRO A 63 -2.96 7.74 -4.75
N ARG A 64 -3.07 6.84 -5.73
CA ARG A 64 -4.26 6.02 -5.99
C ARG A 64 -4.18 4.64 -5.32
N HIS A 65 -3.04 4.30 -4.72
CA HIS A 65 -2.74 3.01 -4.12
C HIS A 65 -3.09 1.83 -5.03
N ARG A 66 -2.80 1.96 -6.34
CA ARG A 66 -2.97 0.84 -7.29
C ARG A 66 -2.10 -0.32 -6.84
N TYR A 67 -2.60 -1.53 -7.05
CA TYR A 67 -1.93 -2.73 -6.57
C TYR A 67 -0.51 -2.82 -7.10
N GLY A 68 0.46 -2.94 -6.18
CA GLY A 68 1.88 -2.86 -6.49
C GLY A 68 2.37 -3.78 -7.60
N HIS A 69 1.86 -5.01 -7.64
CA HIS A 69 2.20 -5.96 -8.70
C HIS A 69 1.68 -5.53 -10.07
N CYS A 70 0.52 -4.87 -10.13
CA CYS A 70 0.01 -4.31 -11.38
C CYS A 70 0.86 -3.11 -11.82
N LEU A 71 1.22 -2.22 -10.89
CA LEU A 71 2.10 -1.08 -11.16
C LEU A 71 3.46 -1.51 -11.70
N HIS A 72 4.00 -2.62 -11.20
CA HIS A 72 5.32 -3.11 -11.61
C HIS A 72 5.42 -3.43 -13.11
N TYR A 73 4.39 -4.07 -13.70
CA TYR A 73 4.38 -4.33 -15.15
C TYR A 73 4.48 -3.04 -15.97
N TYR A 74 3.73 -2.01 -15.56
CA TYR A 74 3.78 -0.71 -16.23
C TYR A 74 5.08 0.03 -15.97
N TYR A 75 5.70 -0.18 -14.81
CA TYR A 75 7.00 0.39 -14.49
C TYR A 75 8.10 -0.19 -15.39
N GLU A 76 8.10 -1.49 -15.64
CA GLU A 76 9.03 -2.15 -16.57
C GLU A 76 8.87 -1.62 -18.01
N GLU A 77 7.63 -1.44 -18.46
CA GLU A 77 7.33 -0.82 -19.77
C GLU A 77 7.82 0.63 -19.83
N TRP A 78 7.58 1.40 -18.77
CA TRP A 78 8.07 2.78 -18.67
C TRP A 78 9.60 2.86 -18.71
N CYS A 79 10.30 1.97 -18.00
CA CYS A 79 11.77 1.89 -18.03
C CYS A 79 12.31 1.56 -19.43
N SER A 80 11.55 0.79 -20.21
CA SER A 80 11.89 0.44 -21.60
C SER A 80 11.54 1.56 -22.59
N SER A 81 10.70 2.52 -22.17
CA SER A 81 10.31 3.68 -22.98
C SER A 81 11.41 4.74 -23.05
N ARG A 82 11.41 5.54 -24.13
CA ARG A 82 12.28 6.72 -24.28
C ARG A 82 11.56 8.04 -23.91
N SER A 83 10.46 7.97 -23.14
CA SER A 83 9.58 9.12 -22.91
C SER A 83 10.25 10.27 -22.14
N GLY A 84 11.19 9.97 -21.25
CA GLY A 84 11.79 10.96 -20.34
C GLY A 84 10.80 11.54 -19.31
N GLN A 85 9.55 11.08 -19.32
CA GLN A 85 8.48 11.51 -18.43
C GLN A 85 8.57 10.77 -17.09
N PRO A 86 8.24 11.40 -15.94
CA PRO A 86 8.12 10.71 -14.66
C PRO A 86 7.09 9.58 -14.73
N PHE A 87 7.35 8.44 -14.09
CA PHE A 87 6.52 7.23 -14.20
C PHE A 87 5.00 7.47 -14.06
N PHE A 88 4.55 8.10 -12.96
CA PHE A 88 3.12 8.33 -12.77
C PHE A 88 2.53 9.31 -13.78
N TYR A 89 3.31 10.28 -14.27
CA TYR A 89 2.86 11.21 -15.30
C TYR A 89 2.69 10.46 -16.61
N TRP A 90 3.71 9.73 -17.02
CA TRP A 90 3.69 8.86 -18.20
C TRP A 90 2.48 7.91 -18.17
N LEU A 91 2.22 7.30 -17.00
CA LEU A 91 1.17 6.31 -16.84
C LEU A 91 -0.25 6.89 -16.94
N ASP A 92 -0.47 8.08 -16.40
CA ASP A 92 -1.82 8.65 -16.20
C ASP A 92 -2.19 9.73 -17.21
N LEU A 93 -1.22 10.50 -17.73
CA LEU A 93 -1.46 11.65 -18.61
C LEU A 93 -0.59 11.67 -19.88
N GLY A 94 0.62 11.12 -19.79
CA GLY A 94 1.65 11.22 -20.81
C GLY A 94 1.58 10.11 -21.85
N ASP A 95 2.75 9.75 -22.39
CA ASP A 95 2.87 8.85 -23.55
C ASP A 95 2.34 7.45 -23.25
N GLY A 96 2.46 7.05 -21.99
CA GLY A 96 2.00 5.75 -21.50
C GLY A 96 0.50 5.68 -21.26
N ARG A 97 -0.29 6.74 -21.42
CA ARG A 97 -1.70 6.76 -20.99
C ARG A 97 -2.59 5.71 -21.67
N GLU A 98 -2.28 5.38 -22.93
CA GLU A 98 -3.01 4.40 -23.75
C GLU A 98 -2.37 3.01 -23.76
N VAL A 99 -1.23 2.83 -23.06
CA VAL A 99 -0.57 1.52 -22.99
C VAL A 99 -1.50 0.49 -22.33
N ASP A 100 -1.69 -0.65 -22.98
CA ASP A 100 -2.51 -1.74 -22.48
C ASP A 100 -1.72 -3.05 -22.56
N LEU A 101 -1.32 -3.59 -21.40
CA LEU A 101 -0.44 -4.75 -21.31
C LEU A 101 -1.24 -6.05 -21.23
N LYS A 102 -0.77 -7.11 -21.89
CA LYS A 102 -1.46 -8.40 -21.92
C LYS A 102 -1.54 -9.05 -20.53
N GLU A 103 -0.47 -8.97 -19.75
CA GLU A 103 -0.32 -9.55 -18.40
C GLU A 103 -1.13 -8.77 -17.35
N CYS A 104 -1.23 -7.46 -17.56
CA CYS A 104 -1.98 -6.55 -16.71
C CYS A 104 -2.71 -5.50 -17.56
N PRO A 105 -3.91 -5.82 -18.06
CA PRO A 105 -4.70 -4.87 -18.82
C PRO A 105 -5.02 -3.61 -18.00
N ARG A 106 -5.23 -2.49 -18.68
CA ARG A 106 -5.43 -1.17 -18.10
C ARG A 106 -6.64 -1.13 -17.18
N TRP A 107 -7.70 -1.86 -17.52
CA TRP A 107 -8.89 -1.98 -16.68
C TRP A 107 -8.55 -2.63 -15.33
N LYS A 108 -7.68 -3.65 -15.32
CA LYS A 108 -7.25 -4.36 -14.11
C LYS A 108 -6.39 -3.48 -13.22
N LEU A 109 -5.45 -2.72 -13.81
CA LEU A 109 -4.67 -1.72 -13.08
C LEU A 109 -5.56 -0.66 -12.42
N ARG A 110 -6.59 -0.18 -13.14
CA ARG A 110 -7.51 0.86 -12.64
C ARG A 110 -8.43 0.34 -11.54
N GLN A 111 -8.82 -0.94 -11.61
CA GLN A 111 -9.71 -1.61 -10.66
C GLN A 111 -8.99 -2.03 -9.38
N GLN A 112 -7.81 -2.66 -9.49
CA GLN A 112 -7.09 -3.19 -8.33
C GLN A 112 -6.37 -2.08 -7.57
N ARG A 113 -6.97 -1.67 -6.45
CA ARG A 113 -6.46 -0.65 -5.55
C ARG A 113 -6.56 -1.11 -4.12
N ILE A 114 -5.50 -0.89 -3.38
CA ILE A 114 -5.41 -1.33 -2.00
C ILE A 114 -6.06 -0.30 -1.10
N LYS A 115 -7.02 -0.77 -0.29
CA LYS A 115 -7.63 0.05 0.74
C LYS A 115 -6.62 0.28 1.85
N TYR A 116 -6.25 1.54 2.09
CA TYR A 116 -5.45 1.97 3.23
C TYR A 116 -6.39 2.44 4.33
N LEU A 117 -6.27 1.84 5.52
CA LEU A 117 -7.18 2.11 6.62
C LEU A 117 -6.75 3.36 7.40
N GLY A 118 -7.71 4.25 7.67
CA GLY A 118 -7.56 5.32 8.65
C GLY A 118 -7.54 4.79 10.10
N PRO A 119 -7.08 5.58 11.08
CA PRO A 119 -7.04 5.16 12.49
C PRO A 119 -8.33 4.52 13.00
N ASN A 120 -9.48 5.15 12.73
CA ASN A 120 -10.80 4.65 13.17
C ASN A 120 -11.21 3.36 12.43
N GLU A 121 -10.92 3.25 11.13
CA GLU A 121 -11.27 2.05 10.36
C GLU A 121 -10.47 0.82 10.82
N ARG A 122 -9.25 1.02 11.35
CA ARG A 122 -8.38 -0.07 11.84
C ARG A 122 -8.90 -0.72 13.11
N GLU A 123 -9.70 -0.04 13.90
CA GLU A 123 -10.23 -0.57 15.17
C GLU A 123 -11.04 -1.85 14.96
N GLN A 124 -11.72 -1.96 13.81
CA GLN A 124 -12.47 -3.16 13.39
C GLN A 124 -11.58 -4.37 13.06
N TYR A 125 -10.26 -4.18 13.03
CA TYR A 125 -9.30 -5.21 12.74
C TYR A 125 -8.37 -5.47 13.91
N GLU A 126 -8.54 -4.80 15.06
CA GLU A 126 -7.66 -4.94 16.20
C GLU A 126 -8.03 -6.19 17.02
N TYR A 127 -7.01 -6.98 17.37
CA TYR A 127 -7.13 -8.17 18.20
C TYR A 127 -6.18 -8.08 19.39
N VAL A 128 -6.56 -8.74 20.48
CA VAL A 128 -5.76 -8.84 21.71
C VAL A 128 -5.55 -10.31 22.06
N VAL A 129 -4.42 -10.62 22.70
CA VAL A 129 -4.16 -11.96 23.22
C VAL A 129 -4.47 -11.95 24.71
N ALA A 130 -5.44 -12.75 25.13
CA ALA A 130 -5.84 -12.91 26.52
C ALA A 130 -6.03 -14.40 26.84
N GLU A 131 -5.45 -14.87 27.94
CA GLU A 131 -5.56 -16.27 28.37
C GLU A 131 -5.18 -17.29 27.28
N GLY A 132 -4.15 -16.97 26.49
CA GLY A 132 -3.69 -17.80 25.37
C GLY A 132 -4.60 -17.81 24.14
N LYS A 133 -5.64 -16.95 24.09
CA LYS A 133 -6.59 -16.84 22.98
C LYS A 133 -6.51 -15.47 22.31
N ILE A 134 -6.72 -15.46 20.99
CA ILE A 134 -6.82 -14.26 20.16
C ILE A 134 -8.28 -13.83 20.09
N LEU A 135 -8.57 -12.64 20.62
CA LEU A 135 -9.92 -12.08 20.72
C LEU A 135 -10.00 -10.76 19.94
N HIS A 136 -11.08 -10.57 19.18
CA HIS A 136 -11.36 -9.30 18.55
C HIS A 136 -11.63 -8.23 19.62
N LYS A 137 -10.89 -7.13 19.58
CA LYS A 137 -10.83 -6.15 20.68
C LYS A 137 -12.18 -5.55 21.03
N LEU A 138 -13.01 -5.23 20.02
CA LEU A 138 -14.29 -4.57 20.25
C LEU A 138 -15.42 -5.53 20.63
N THR A 139 -15.39 -6.76 20.13
CA THR A 139 -16.53 -7.69 20.25
C THR A 139 -16.26 -8.83 21.21
N GLY A 140 -15.01 -9.03 21.65
CA GLY A 140 -14.59 -10.18 22.45
C GLY A 140 -14.66 -11.51 21.72
N LYS A 141 -15.08 -11.54 20.45
CA LYS A 141 -15.22 -12.78 19.68
C LYS A 141 -13.85 -13.38 19.42
N MET A 142 -13.75 -14.69 19.65
CA MET A 142 -12.56 -15.46 19.33
C MET A 142 -12.29 -15.42 17.82
N LEU A 143 -11.01 -15.29 17.45
CA LEU A 143 -10.60 -15.38 16.06
C LEU A 143 -10.87 -16.81 15.54
N ASP A 144 -11.61 -16.90 14.44
CA ASP A 144 -11.79 -18.11 13.66
C ASP A 144 -11.46 -17.81 12.20
N THR A 145 -10.37 -18.39 11.71
CA THR A 145 -9.92 -18.23 10.32
C THR A 145 -10.42 -19.35 9.41
N MET A 146 -11.04 -20.39 9.96
CA MET A 146 -11.53 -21.55 9.23
C MET A 146 -12.82 -21.24 8.46
N ASN A 147 -13.50 -20.15 8.80
CA ASN A 147 -14.78 -19.77 8.23
C ASN A 147 -14.74 -18.37 7.57
N PRO A 148 -15.03 -18.25 6.26
CA PRO A 148 -15.27 -19.35 5.31
C PRO A 148 -13.96 -20.05 4.92
N ALA A 149 -14.04 -21.36 4.70
CA ALA A 149 -12.91 -22.22 4.38
C ALA A 149 -12.12 -21.73 3.15
N GLY A 150 -10.81 -21.93 3.17
CA GLY A 150 -9.90 -21.49 2.10
C GLY A 150 -9.59 -19.98 2.10
N SER A 151 -10.13 -19.21 3.05
CA SER A 151 -9.76 -17.81 3.23
C SER A 151 -8.31 -17.67 3.69
N LYS A 152 -7.55 -16.78 3.05
CA LYS A 152 -6.22 -16.40 3.53
C LYS A 152 -6.35 -15.26 4.52
N TRP A 153 -6.01 -15.51 5.78
CA TRP A 153 -5.95 -14.48 6.81
C TRP A 153 -4.52 -13.99 7.00
N ILE A 154 -4.39 -12.70 7.30
CA ILE A 154 -3.13 -12.02 7.46
C ILE A 154 -3.14 -11.19 8.74
N PHE A 155 -1.96 -11.04 9.33
CA PHE A 155 -1.77 -10.18 10.48
C PHE A 155 -0.67 -9.13 10.24
N VAL A 156 -0.78 -8.02 10.96
CA VAL A 156 0.24 -6.99 11.10
C VAL A 156 0.35 -6.62 12.57
N LEU A 157 1.58 -6.63 13.11
CA LEU A 157 1.90 -6.05 14.41
C LEU A 157 2.52 -4.67 14.19
N SER A 158 1.87 -3.62 14.70
CA SER A 158 2.37 -2.25 14.60
C SER A 158 3.57 -2.01 15.52
N THR A 159 4.28 -0.90 15.30
CA THR A 159 5.37 -0.42 16.17
C THR A 159 4.92 -0.14 17.60
N ASP A 160 3.63 0.17 17.78
CA ASP A 160 3.01 0.38 19.09
C ASP A 160 2.44 -0.93 19.68
N ARG A 161 2.86 -2.08 19.14
CA ARG A 161 2.45 -3.43 19.57
C ARG A 161 0.94 -3.70 19.48
N LYS A 162 0.22 -3.02 18.57
CA LYS A 162 -1.18 -3.35 18.25
C LYS A 162 -1.23 -4.42 17.17
N LEU A 163 -1.98 -5.49 17.43
CA LEU A 163 -2.16 -6.61 16.52
C LEU A 163 -3.41 -6.39 15.67
N TYR A 164 -3.22 -6.32 14.35
CA TYR A 164 -4.30 -6.22 13.38
C TYR A 164 -4.41 -7.51 12.58
N ILE A 165 -5.63 -8.04 12.44
CA ILE A 165 -5.88 -9.30 11.72
C ILE A 165 -7.08 -9.12 10.80
N GLY A 166 -6.98 -9.65 9.59
CA GLY A 166 -8.06 -9.57 8.61
C GLY A 166 -7.89 -10.52 7.44
N ARG A 167 -8.95 -10.65 6.65
CA ARG A 167 -8.96 -11.48 5.44
C ARG A 167 -8.20 -10.76 4.32
N LYS A 168 -7.25 -11.46 3.70
CA LYS A 168 -6.57 -10.97 2.50
C LYS A 168 -7.51 -11.05 1.31
N MET A 169 -7.64 -9.93 0.59
CA MET A 169 -8.36 -9.84 -0.67
C MET A 169 -7.38 -9.39 -1.76
N LYS A 170 -7.04 -10.31 -2.68
CA LYS A 170 -6.01 -10.04 -3.70
C LYS A 170 -6.41 -8.82 -4.54
N GLY A 171 -5.51 -7.82 -4.61
CA GLY A 171 -5.72 -6.60 -5.37
C GLY A 171 -6.60 -5.54 -4.69
N SER A 172 -7.10 -5.78 -3.47
CA SER A 172 -7.88 -4.79 -2.71
C SER A 172 -7.55 -4.64 -1.23
N PHE A 173 -7.06 -5.69 -0.57
CA PHE A 173 -6.71 -5.65 0.85
C PHE A 173 -5.58 -6.63 1.18
N HIS A 174 -4.48 -6.12 1.72
CA HIS A 174 -3.32 -6.93 2.16
C HIS A 174 -2.55 -6.23 3.28
N HIS A 175 -1.35 -6.70 3.64
CA HIS A 175 -0.65 -6.25 4.85
C HIS A 175 -0.48 -4.73 4.95
N SER A 176 -0.15 -4.06 3.84
CA SER A 176 0.00 -2.59 3.81
C SER A 176 -1.30 -1.84 4.17
N SER A 177 -2.46 -2.47 3.99
CA SER A 177 -3.78 -1.88 4.29
C SER A 177 -3.90 -1.46 5.75
N PHE A 178 -3.41 -2.26 6.69
CA PHE A 178 -3.62 -2.02 8.11
C PHE A 178 -2.96 -0.73 8.59
N LEU A 179 -1.75 -0.43 8.13
CA LEU A 179 -0.99 0.75 8.57
C LEU A 179 -0.81 1.80 7.48
N ALA A 180 -1.56 1.70 6.39
CA ALA A 180 -1.47 2.60 5.24
C ALA A 180 -0.03 2.72 4.69
N GLY A 181 0.66 1.58 4.56
CA GLY A 181 2.07 1.51 4.14
C GLY A 181 3.09 1.88 5.22
N GLY A 182 2.65 2.13 6.46
CA GLY A 182 3.52 2.41 7.60
C GLY A 182 4.37 1.22 8.05
N ALA A 183 5.38 1.53 8.87
CA ALA A 183 6.30 0.53 9.43
C ALA A 183 5.57 -0.49 10.35
N THR A 184 6.02 -1.74 10.29
CA THR A 184 5.48 -2.86 11.08
C THR A 184 6.63 -3.56 11.83
N LEU A 185 6.34 -4.13 13.00
CA LEU A 185 7.29 -5.01 13.70
C LEU A 185 7.28 -6.41 13.09
N ALA A 186 6.10 -6.89 12.72
CA ALA A 186 5.92 -8.19 12.11
C ALA A 186 4.69 -8.19 11.21
N SER A 187 4.69 -9.06 10.22
CA SER A 187 3.55 -9.30 9.35
C SER A 187 3.61 -10.71 8.80
N GLY A 188 2.46 -11.35 8.62
CA GLY A 188 2.44 -12.73 8.16
C GLY A 188 1.05 -13.25 7.87
N ARG A 189 0.95 -14.56 7.66
CA ARG A 189 -0.35 -15.27 7.66
C ARG A 189 -0.66 -15.70 9.08
N VAL A 190 -1.94 -15.85 9.38
CA VAL A 190 -2.40 -16.37 10.67
C VAL A 190 -3.51 -17.38 10.42
N ASP A 191 -3.40 -18.53 11.06
CA ASP A 191 -4.44 -19.53 11.12
C ASP A 191 -4.80 -19.77 12.59
N ALA A 192 -6.09 -19.66 12.90
CA ALA A 192 -6.60 -19.83 14.25
C ALA A 192 -8.00 -20.45 14.23
N GLN A 193 -8.30 -21.26 15.24
CA GLN A 193 -9.62 -21.80 15.46
C GLN A 193 -9.99 -21.63 16.93
N ASN A 194 -11.19 -21.11 17.20
CA ASN A 194 -11.65 -20.80 18.55
C ASN A 194 -10.64 -19.96 19.35
N GLY A 195 -9.98 -19.01 18.67
CA GLY A 195 -8.99 -18.10 19.25
C GLY A 195 -7.61 -18.72 19.45
N VAL A 196 -7.42 -20.02 19.18
CA VAL A 196 -6.13 -20.70 19.36
C VAL A 196 -5.40 -20.78 18.01
N LEU A 197 -4.13 -20.39 17.99
CA LEU A 197 -3.27 -20.51 16.81
C LEU A 197 -3.08 -21.99 16.43
N LYS A 198 -3.04 -22.26 15.13
CA LYS A 198 -2.71 -23.58 14.57
C LYS A 198 -1.31 -23.64 14.00
#